data_AF-A0A1H6ZFW0-F1
#
_entry.id   AF-A0A1H6ZFW0-F1
#
_cell.length_a   1.000
_cell.length_b   1.000
_cell.length_c   1.000
_cell.angle_alpha   90.00
_cell.angle_beta   90.00
_cell.angle_gamma   90.00
#
_symmetry.space_group_name_H-M   'P 1'
#
loop_
_entity.id
_entity.type
_entity.pdbx_description
1 polymer ?
#
loop_
_entity_poly.entity_id
_entity_poly.type
_entity_poly.pdbx_seq_one_letter_code
_entity_poly.pdbx_strand_id
1 'polypeptide(L)'
;MKSHTSRTNITTYRATVPAAEVTAALCEILAKQHGLSLEGTNARCRGFHFSKSTGGAGNETGWEIEVIVDHSQETDRAQEVDT
;
A
#
# COMPACT_ATOMS: atom_id res chain seq x y z
N MET A 1 11.64 50.55 1.93
CA MET A 1 12.41 49.29 1.79
C MET A 1 11.58 48.32 0.95
N LYS A 2 12.20 47.65 -0.03
CA LYS A 2 11.52 46.89 -1.09
C LYS A 2 10.89 45.61 -0.51
N SER A 3 9.60 45.37 -0.77
CA SER A 3 8.95 44.09 -0.51
C SER A 3 9.51 43.03 -1.48
N HIS A 4 10.21 42.02 -0.95
CA HIS A 4 10.57 40.84 -1.71
C HIS A 4 9.38 39.88 -1.71
N THR A 5 8.56 39.94 -2.76
CA THR A 5 7.59 38.89 -3.06
C THR A 5 8.37 37.69 -3.60
N SER A 6 8.63 36.69 -2.76
CA SER A 6 9.21 35.43 -3.23
C SER A 6 8.18 34.75 -4.13
N ARG A 7 8.49 34.66 -5.43
CA ARG A 7 7.62 34.08 -6.44
C ARG A 7 7.83 32.56 -6.40
N THR A 8 6.92 31.83 -5.77
CA THR A 8 7.01 30.37 -5.67
C THR A 8 6.76 29.74 -7.05
N ASN A 9 7.79 29.20 -7.69
CA ASN A 9 7.70 28.50 -8.97
C ASN A 9 7.21 27.06 -8.76
N ILE A 10 5.92 26.90 -8.46
CA ILE A 10 5.32 25.58 -8.24
C ILE A 10 4.60 25.12 -9.50
N THR A 11 4.92 23.91 -9.97
CA THR A 11 4.18 23.19 -11.00
C THR A 11 3.49 21.98 -10.39
N THR A 12 2.22 21.77 -10.69
CA THR A 12 1.43 20.63 -10.21
C THR A 12 1.12 19.67 -11.36
N TYR A 13 1.42 18.39 -11.18
CA TYR A 13 1.03 17.30 -12.09
C TYR A 13 -0.20 16.58 -11.54
N ARG A 14 -1.11 16.16 -12.42
CA ARG A 14 -2.34 15.45 -12.07
C ARG A 14 -2.59 14.32 -13.07
N ALA A 15 -3.05 13.17 -12.59
CA ALA A 15 -3.46 12.03 -13.40
C ALA A 15 -4.60 11.27 -12.71
N THR A 16 -5.44 10.61 -13.49
CA THR A 16 -6.39 9.61 -13.00
C THR A 16 -5.73 8.25 -13.08
N VAL A 17 -5.75 7.52 -11.97
CA VAL A 17 -5.10 6.21 -11.86
C VAL A 17 -6.18 5.12 -11.74
N PRO A 18 -6.10 4.02 -12.49
CA PRO A 18 -7.00 2.89 -12.34
C PRO A 18 -6.95 2.30 -10.92
N ALA A 19 -8.11 1.86 -10.42
CA ALA A 19 -8.23 1.21 -9.11
C ALA A 19 -7.28 0.01 -8.93
N ALA A 20 -7.05 -0.75 -10.01
CA ALA A 20 -6.14 -1.89 -10.00
C ALA A 20 -4.68 -1.47 -9.76
N GLU A 21 -4.24 -0.36 -10.35
CA GLU A 21 -2.88 0.16 -10.16
C GLU A 21 -2.68 0.73 -8.75
N VAL A 22 -3.69 1.42 -8.21
CA VAL A 22 -3.67 1.88 -6.81
C VAL A 22 -3.57 0.68 -5.86
N THR A 23 -4.37 -0.36 -6.11
CA THR A 23 -4.33 -1.59 -5.32
C THR A 23 -2.94 -2.22 -5.37
N ALA A 24 -2.37 -2.43 -6.56
CA ALA A 24 -1.05 -3.04 -6.72
C ALA A 24 0.05 -2.26 -5.98
N ALA A 25 0.06 -0.93 -6.12
CA ALA A 25 1.04 -0.09 -5.42
C ALA A 25 0.91 -0.17 -3.90
N LEU A 26 -0.32 -0.15 -3.38
CA LEU A 26 -0.60 -0.27 -1.96
C LEU A 26 -0.23 -1.67 -1.41
N CYS A 27 -0.51 -2.73 -2.17
CA CYS A 27 -0.09 -4.10 -1.86
C CYS A 27 1.43 -4.22 -1.72
N GLU A 28 2.19 -3.65 -2.65
CA GLU A 28 3.64 -3.65 -2.59
C GLU A 28 4.18 -2.95 -1.34
N ILE A 29 3.57 -1.81 -0.97
CA ILE A 29 3.97 -1.08 0.24
C ILE A 29 3.76 -1.94 1.47
N LEU A 30 2.58 -2.56 1.61
CA LEU A 30 2.28 -3.44 2.74
C LEU A 30 3.20 -4.65 2.77
N ALA A 31 3.42 -5.32 1.64
CA ALA A 31 4.34 -6.45 1.55
C ALA A 31 5.76 -6.07 1.98
N LYS A 32 6.30 -4.94 1.49
CA LYS A 32 7.63 -4.42 1.85
C LYS A 32 7.74 -4.11 3.34
N GLN A 33 6.69 -3.57 3.97
CA GLN A 33 6.67 -3.31 5.42
C GLN A 33 6.80 -4.59 6.26
N HIS A 34 6.37 -5.72 5.71
CA HIS A 34 6.44 -7.03 6.36
C HIS A 34 7.60 -7.91 5.84
N GLY A 35 8.51 -7.35 5.02
CA GLY A 35 9.65 -8.10 4.47
C GLY A 35 9.26 -9.16 3.43
N LEU A 36 8.09 -9.03 2.83
CA LEU A 36 7.54 -9.97 1.85
C LEU A 36 7.79 -9.50 0.41
N SER A 37 7.97 -10.47 -0.50
CA SER A 37 7.93 -10.23 -1.94
C SER A 37 6.64 -10.78 -2.52
N LEU A 38 5.94 -9.95 -3.30
CA LEU A 38 4.73 -10.36 -4.02
C LEU A 38 5.03 -11.13 -5.32
N GLU A 39 6.30 -11.22 -5.73
CA GLU A 39 6.70 -12.01 -6.91
C GLU A 39 6.68 -13.53 -6.63
N GLY A 40 6.51 -13.94 -5.37
CA GLY A 40 6.35 -15.33 -4.95
C GLY A 40 4.92 -15.84 -5.09
N THR A 41 4.75 -17.13 -5.41
CA THR A 41 3.43 -17.78 -5.56
C THR A 41 2.64 -17.93 -4.27
N ASN A 42 3.26 -17.64 -3.13
CA ASN A 42 2.66 -17.78 -1.81
C ASN A 42 1.95 -16.51 -1.31
N ALA A 43 2.03 -15.38 -2.02
CA ALA A 43 1.36 -14.15 -1.62
C ALA A 43 0.18 -13.84 -2.57
N ARG A 44 -0.97 -13.50 -1.99
CA ARG A 44 -2.13 -12.96 -2.70
C ARG A 44 -2.42 -11.58 -2.13
N CYS A 45 -2.83 -10.64 -2.98
CA CYS A 45 -3.28 -9.34 -2.51
C CYS A 45 -4.66 -9.00 -3.06
N ARG A 46 -5.47 -8.33 -2.23
CA ARG A 46 -6.68 -7.66 -2.66
C ARG A 46 -6.79 -6.29 -2.01
N GLY A 47 -7.48 -5.39 -2.69
CA GLY A 47 -7.80 -4.08 -2.17
C GLY A 47 -9.15 -3.62 -2.69
N PHE A 48 -9.80 -2.76 -1.92
CA PHE A 48 -11.08 -2.20 -2.29
C PHE A 48 -11.20 -0.77 -1.79
N HIS A 49 -11.76 0.06 -2.67
CA HIS A 49 -12.13 1.42 -2.34
C HIS A 49 -13.48 1.41 -1.62
N PHE A 50 -13.56 2.07 -0.48
CA PHE A 50 -14.81 2.19 0.27
C PHE A 50 -15.23 3.65 0.39
N SER A 51 -16.54 3.86 0.49
CA SER A 51 -17.14 5.11 0.90
C SER A 51 -18.16 4.82 1.99
N LYS A 52 -17.98 5.42 3.16
CA LYS A 52 -18.86 5.26 4.30
C LYS A 52 -19.46 6.61 4.67
N SER A 53 -20.80 6.66 4.72
CA SER A 53 -21.50 7.81 5.27
C SER A 53 -21.43 7.74 6.80
N THR A 54 -20.75 8.69 7.42
CA THR A 54 -20.87 8.89 8.86
C THR A 54 -22.00 9.89 9.08
N GLY A 55 -23.07 9.47 9.73
CA GLY A 55 -24.36 10.17 9.85
C GLY A 55 -24.37 11.52 10.58
N GLY A 56 -23.26 12.25 10.57
CA GLY A 56 -23.15 13.62 11.07
C GLY A 56 -21.89 14.39 10.66
N ALA A 57 -20.89 13.77 10.00
CA ALA A 57 -19.57 14.41 9.77
C ALA A 57 -19.07 14.38 8.31
N GLY A 58 -19.79 13.73 7.39
CA GLY A 58 -19.42 13.66 5.98
C GLY A 58 -19.16 12.24 5.49
N ASN A 59 -18.88 12.13 4.19
CA ASN A 59 -18.52 10.87 3.56
C ASN A 59 -17.02 10.63 3.78
N GLU A 60 -16.69 9.54 4.45
CA GLU A 60 -15.32 9.05 4.53
C GLU A 60 -15.06 8.17 3.31
N THR A 61 -14.04 8.50 2.53
CA THR A 61 -13.56 7.66 1.43
C THR A 61 -12.17 7.16 1.75
N GLY A 62 -11.93 5.88 1.54
CA GLY A 62 -10.65 5.27 1.84
C GLY A 62 -10.36 4.07 0.95
N TRP A 63 -9.16 3.55 1.13
CA TRP A 63 -8.69 2.32 0.52
C TRP A 63 -8.36 1.33 1.63
N GLU A 64 -8.92 0.14 1.54
CA GLU A 64 -8.52 -1.00 2.35
C GLU A 64 -7.73 -1.97 1.48
N ILE A 65 -6.65 -2.53 2.03
CA ILE A 65 -5.77 -3.49 1.37
C ILE A 65 -5.45 -4.63 2.32
N GLU A 66 -5.19 -5.80 1.76
CA GLU A 66 -4.69 -6.94 2.51
C GLU A 66 -3.78 -7.82 1.65
N VAL A 67 -2.67 -8.24 2.24
CA VAL A 67 -1.73 -9.22 1.69
C VAL A 67 -1.89 -10.50 2.50
N ILE A 68 -2.29 -11.57 1.83
CA ILE A 68 -2.43 -12.92 2.38
C ILE A 68 -1.20 -13.71 1.98
N VAL A 69 -0.47 -14.25 2.96
CA VAL A 69 0.68 -15.13 2.72
C VAL A 69 0.34 -16.55 3.14
N ASP A 70 0.59 -17.49 2.24
CA ASP A 70 0.49 -18.92 2.49
C ASP A 70 1.85 -19.46 2.96
N HIS A 71 1.96 -19.73 4.25
CA HIS A 71 3.17 -20.27 4.88
C HIS A 71 3.21 -21.81 4.87
N SER A 72 2.25 -22.50 4.23
CA SER A 72 2.16 -23.97 4.26
C SER A 72 3.36 -24.70 3.62
N GLN A 73 4.14 -23.99 2.80
CA GLN A 73 5.34 -24.51 2.14
C GLN A 73 6.65 -24.01 2.76
N GLU A 74 6.60 -23.20 3.82
CA GLU A 74 7.80 -22.83 4.56
C GLU A 74 8.28 -24.07 5.33
N THR A 75 9.22 -24.78 4.74
CA THR A 75 9.87 -25.91 5.40
C THR A 75 10.69 -25.34 6.55
N ASP A 76 10.37 -25.74 7.78
CA ASP A 76 11.19 -25.48 8.98
C ASP A 76 12.63 -25.92 8.73
N ARG A 77 13.47 -25.02 8.21
CA ARG A 77 14.92 -25.14 8.27
C ARG A 77 15.41 -24.73 9.65
N ALA A 78 14.80 -25.27 10.70
CA ALA A 78 15.45 -25.41 11.99
C ALA A 78 16.33 -26.67 11.91
N GLN A 79 17.37 -26.59 11.08
CA GLN A 79 18.34 -27.66 10.95
C GLN A 79 19.32 -27.58 12.14
N GLU A 80 19.23 -28.61 12.98
CA GLU A 80 20.36 -29.32 13.59
C GLU A 80 21.56 -28.45 13.98
N VAL A 81 21.57 -27.97 15.23
CA VAL A 81 22.84 -27.70 15.91
C VAL A 81 23.26 -29.02 16.55
N ASP A 82 24.35 -29.54 16.00
CA ASP A 82 25.15 -30.71 16.37
C ASP A 82 25.06 -31.17 17.84
N THR A 83 24.91 -32.48 17.97
CA THR A 83 25.25 -33.34 19.12
C THR A 83 26.63 -33.09 19.72
#